data_AF-M5SFU3-F1
#
_entry.id   AF-M5SFU3-F1
#
_cell.length_a   1.000
_cell.length_b   1.000
_cell.length_c   1.000
_cell.angle_alpha   90.00
_cell.angle_beta   90.00
_cell.angle_gamma   90.00
#
_symmetry.space_group_name_H-M   'P 1'
#
loop_
_entity.id
_entity.type
_entity.pdbx_description
1 polymer ?
#
loop_
_entity_poly.entity_id
_entity_poly.type
_entity_poly.pdbx_seq_one_letter_code
_entity_poly.pdbx_strand_id
1 'polypeptide(L)'
;MICDEPVSKLVEPNAHLHLWTTNGFLREAFTVIDAWGFQFKSCLVWVKPQLGMGNYWRVSHEYLLLGVRGSMPFVDKTCRSWLIHPRTRHSSKPFAIRQLIERVSPGPYLELYGRVEQPRTQWTVYGNQVERRLF
;
A
#
# COMPACT_ATOMS: atom_id res chain seq x y z
N MET A 1 -8.16 13.41 -10.73
CA MET A 1 -8.01 13.11 -9.28
C MET A 1 -7.55 11.66 -9.11
N ILE A 2 -7.10 11.23 -7.92
CA ILE A 2 -6.63 9.83 -7.70
C ILE A 2 -7.71 8.80 -8.08
N CYS A 3 -8.99 9.10 -7.83
CA CYS A 3 -10.10 8.22 -8.21
C CYS A 3 -10.21 7.95 -9.72
N ASP A 4 -9.70 8.86 -10.56
CA ASP A 4 -9.83 8.78 -12.03
C ASP A 4 -8.72 7.97 -12.69
N GLU A 5 -7.74 7.50 -11.91
CA GLU A 5 -6.66 6.65 -12.41
C GLU A 5 -7.23 5.36 -13.02
N PRO A 6 -6.67 4.87 -14.14
CA PRO A 6 -7.22 3.74 -14.88
C PRO A 6 -6.94 2.38 -14.22
N VAL A 7 -6.76 2.33 -12.89
CA VAL A 7 -6.46 1.12 -12.11
C VAL A 7 -7.44 0.00 -12.42
N SER A 8 -8.72 0.35 -12.56
CA SER A 8 -9.78 -0.61 -12.84
C SER A 8 -9.61 -1.34 -14.18
N LYS A 9 -8.92 -0.74 -15.14
CA LYS A 9 -8.60 -1.28 -16.47
C LYS A 9 -7.28 -2.07 -16.50
N LEU A 10 -6.41 -1.85 -15.53
CA LEU A 10 -5.09 -2.48 -15.46
C LEU A 10 -5.09 -3.76 -14.62
N VAL A 11 -6.00 -3.88 -13.66
CA VAL A 11 -6.01 -4.97 -12.69
C VAL A 11 -6.92 -6.12 -13.10
N GLU A 12 -6.47 -7.34 -12.80
CA GLU A 12 -7.20 -8.58 -13.01
C GLU A 12 -8.58 -8.62 -12.29
N PRO A 13 -9.52 -9.49 -12.72
CA PRO A 13 -10.83 -9.63 -12.08
C PRO A 13 -10.77 -10.07 -10.61
N ASN A 14 -9.75 -10.82 -10.21
CA ASN A 14 -9.47 -11.15 -8.82
C ASN A 14 -8.14 -10.50 -8.42
N ALA A 15 -8.15 -9.61 -7.45
CA ALA A 15 -6.95 -8.88 -7.07
C ALA A 15 -7.03 -8.27 -5.66
N HIS A 16 -5.85 -8.01 -5.09
CA HIS A 16 -5.70 -7.20 -3.89
C HIS A 16 -5.26 -5.78 -4.23
N LEU A 17 -5.84 -4.81 -3.54
CA LEU A 17 -5.37 -3.43 -3.46
C LEU A 17 -4.80 -3.19 -2.08
N HIS A 18 -3.53 -2.77 -2.01
CA HIS A 18 -2.88 -2.33 -0.78
C HIS A 18 -2.68 -0.81 -0.84
N LEU A 19 -3.59 -0.06 -0.23
CA LEU A 19 -3.64 1.41 -0.35
C LEU A 19 -3.13 2.10 0.91
N TRP A 20 -2.03 2.83 0.78
CA TRP A 20 -1.53 3.68 1.87
C TRP A 20 -2.45 4.87 2.13
N THR A 21 -2.75 5.15 3.40
CA THR A 21 -3.40 6.39 3.81
C THR A 21 -2.95 6.84 5.21
N THR A 22 -3.29 8.08 5.56
CA THR A 22 -3.06 8.67 6.88
C THR A 22 -4.40 9.07 7.49
N ASN A 23 -4.42 9.44 8.77
CA ASN A 23 -5.66 9.88 9.45
C ASN A 23 -6.40 10.99 8.68
N GLY A 24 -5.67 11.95 8.08
CA GLY A 24 -6.27 13.09 7.39
C GLY A 24 -6.93 12.78 6.05
N PHE A 25 -6.63 11.61 5.47
CA PHE A 25 -7.20 11.16 4.18
C PHE A 25 -7.92 9.82 4.31
N LEU A 26 -8.19 9.37 5.55
CA LEU A 26 -8.73 8.04 5.79
C LEU A 26 -10.13 7.90 5.18
N ARG A 27 -10.95 8.94 5.27
CA ARG A 27 -12.31 8.94 4.71
C ARG A 27 -12.28 8.87 3.18
N GLU A 28 -11.46 9.70 2.56
CA GLU A 28 -11.31 9.82 1.11
C GLU A 28 -10.68 8.56 0.49
N ALA A 29 -9.83 7.85 1.24
CA ALA A 29 -9.21 6.62 0.78
C ALA A 29 -10.25 5.52 0.50
N PHE A 30 -11.36 5.47 1.24
CA PHE A 30 -12.45 4.52 0.94
C PHE A 30 -13.11 4.85 -0.40
N THR A 31 -13.31 6.13 -0.72
CA THR A 31 -13.81 6.55 -2.04
C THR A 31 -12.89 6.10 -3.17
N VAL A 32 -11.57 6.14 -2.97
CA VAL A 32 -10.60 5.64 -3.96
C VAL A 32 -10.72 4.12 -4.15
N ILE A 33 -10.84 3.36 -3.05
CA ILE A 33 -11.03 1.90 -3.09
C ILE A 33 -12.28 1.56 -3.91
N ASP A 34 -13.39 2.23 -3.64
CA ASP A 34 -14.67 2.01 -4.33
C ASP A 34 -14.57 2.42 -5.82
N ALA A 35 -14.02 3.59 -6.12
CA ALA A 35 -13.85 4.10 -7.48
C ALA A 35 -12.97 3.19 -8.35
N TRP A 36 -11.95 2.58 -7.75
CA TRP A 36 -11.09 1.61 -8.41
C TRP A 36 -11.71 0.21 -8.47
N GLY A 37 -12.94 0.01 -8.00
CA GLY A 37 -13.67 -1.26 -8.10
C GLY A 37 -13.15 -2.35 -7.16
N PHE A 38 -12.75 -1.98 -5.95
CA PHE A 38 -12.39 -2.90 -4.87
C PHE A 38 -13.38 -2.73 -3.72
N GLN A 39 -13.52 -3.77 -2.89
CA GLN A 39 -14.24 -3.68 -1.62
C GLN A 39 -13.24 -3.67 -0.47
N PHE A 40 -13.34 -2.69 0.43
CA PHE A 40 -12.56 -2.70 1.65
C PHE A 40 -12.82 -3.97 2.48
N LYS A 41 -11.75 -4.56 3.04
CA LYS A 41 -11.84 -5.75 3.91
C LYS A 41 -11.20 -5.56 5.28
N SER A 42 -10.00 -4.98 5.33
CA SER A 42 -9.24 -4.80 6.58
C SER A 42 -8.12 -3.78 6.39
N CYS A 43 -7.31 -3.57 7.43
CA CYS A 43 -6.10 -2.76 7.30
C CYS A 43 -4.94 -3.38 8.04
N LEU A 44 -3.73 -3.03 7.59
CA LEU A 44 -2.51 -3.19 8.35
C LEU A 44 -2.07 -1.83 8.91
N VAL A 45 -1.64 -1.81 10.17
CA VAL A 45 -1.13 -0.60 10.82
C VAL A 45 0.39 -0.63 10.87
N TRP A 46 1.03 0.32 10.18
CA TRP A 46 2.46 0.56 10.35
C TRP A 46 2.67 1.48 11.55
N VAL A 47 3.10 0.89 12.66
CA VAL A 47 3.44 1.60 13.91
C VAL A 47 4.86 2.14 13.85
N LYS A 48 5.02 3.40 14.24
CA LYS A 48 6.27 4.13 14.33
C LYS A 48 6.53 4.40 15.81
N PRO A 49 7.65 3.91 16.39
CA PRO A 49 7.89 4.01 17.83
C PRO A 49 8.06 5.45 18.31
N GLN A 50 8.41 6.39 17.43
CA GLN A 50 8.56 7.80 17.79
C GLN A 50 7.22 8.53 17.87
N LEU A 51 7.05 9.35 18.91
CA LEU A 51 5.94 10.28 19.04
C LEU A 51 5.84 11.18 17.81
N GLY A 52 4.70 11.16 17.13
CA GLY A 52 4.50 12.01 15.95
C GLY A 52 3.84 13.34 16.26
N MET A 53 3.37 13.99 15.20
CA MET A 53 2.62 15.26 15.25
C MET A 53 1.13 15.02 15.48
N GLY A 54 0.37 16.07 15.80
CA GLY A 54 -1.08 16.01 15.93
C GLY A 54 -1.61 16.85 17.10
N ASN A 55 -2.82 17.40 16.92
CA ASN A 55 -3.48 18.28 17.88
C ASN A 55 -4.33 17.52 18.91
N TYR A 56 -4.76 16.30 18.59
CA TYR A 56 -5.54 15.43 19.48
C TYR A 56 -4.68 14.24 19.90
N TRP A 57 -4.58 13.22 19.04
CA TRP A 57 -3.66 12.11 19.19
C TRP A 57 -2.34 12.40 18.47
N ARG A 58 -1.22 12.05 19.10
CA ARG A 58 0.11 12.15 18.50
C ARG A 58 0.28 11.01 17.50
N VAL A 59 0.18 11.32 16.21
CA VAL A 59 0.12 10.36 15.11
C VAL A 59 1.44 9.60 14.96
N SER A 60 1.47 8.38 15.46
CA SER A 60 2.61 7.47 15.43
C SER A 60 2.39 6.29 14.48
N HIS A 61 1.45 6.36 13.55
CA HIS A 61 1.16 5.27 12.63
C HIS A 61 0.68 5.74 11.26
N GLU A 62 0.68 4.81 10.31
CA GLU A 62 0.00 4.93 9.01
C GLU A 62 -0.82 3.66 8.73
N TYR A 63 -1.83 3.77 7.88
CA TYR A 63 -2.67 2.66 7.47
C TYR A 63 -2.27 2.17 6.08
N LEU A 64 -2.23 0.85 5.92
CA LEU A 64 -2.28 0.18 4.63
C LEU A 64 -3.63 -0.53 4.55
N LEU A 65 -4.58 0.08 3.83
CA LEU A 65 -5.92 -0.48 3.66
C LEU A 65 -5.88 -1.62 2.64
N LEU A 66 -6.61 -2.69 2.92
CA LEU A 66 -6.82 -3.82 2.01
C LEU A 66 -8.17 -3.66 1.31
N GLY A 67 -8.13 -3.49 -0.01
CA GLY A 67 -9.25 -3.70 -0.90
C GLY A 67 -9.15 -5.06 -1.59
N VAL A 68 -10.27 -5.73 -1.82
CA VAL A 68 -10.34 -6.98 -2.59
C VAL A 68 -11.35 -6.81 -3.72
N ARG A 69 -10.92 -7.17 -4.93
CA ARG A 69 -11.77 -7.31 -6.11
C ARG A 69 -11.99 -8.79 -6.38
N GLY A 70 -13.23 -9.15 -6.71
CA GLY A 70 -13.62 -10.54 -6.89
C GLY A 70 -13.50 -11.34 -5.59
N SER A 71 -13.01 -12.57 -5.67
CA SER A 71 -12.79 -13.45 -4.52
C SER A 71 -11.34 -13.94 -4.49
N MET A 72 -10.50 -13.22 -3.74
CA MET A 72 -9.10 -13.57 -3.52
C MET A 72 -8.79 -13.51 -2.02
N PRO A 73 -8.69 -14.66 -1.33
CA PRO A 73 -8.20 -14.69 0.04
C PRO A 73 -6.68 -14.58 0.07
N PHE A 74 -6.13 -14.11 1.19
CA PHE A 74 -4.69 -14.19 1.42
C PHE A 74 -4.19 -15.65 1.43
N VAL A 75 -3.01 -15.85 0.84
CA VAL A 75 -2.30 -17.14 0.82
C VAL A 75 -1.84 -17.52 2.22
N ASP A 76 -1.24 -16.56 2.94
CA ASP A 76 -0.84 -16.73 4.33
C ASP A 76 -1.74 -15.93 5.28
N LYS A 77 -2.40 -16.64 6.20
CA LYS A 77 -3.35 -16.09 7.19
C LYS A 77 -2.74 -15.91 8.58
N THR A 78 -1.44 -16.15 8.74
CA THR A 78 -0.71 -16.04 10.01
C THR A 78 -0.09 -14.66 10.24
N CYS A 79 -0.07 -13.82 9.22
CA CYS A 79 0.49 -12.48 9.29
C CYS A 79 -0.35 -11.57 10.21
N ARG A 80 0.34 -10.82 11.09
CA ARG A 80 -0.31 -9.84 11.97
C ARG A 80 -0.79 -8.63 11.17
N SER A 81 -1.87 -8.00 11.61
CA SER A 81 -2.41 -6.75 11.04
C SER A 81 -1.65 -5.49 11.49
N TRP A 82 -0.44 -5.62 12.03
CA TRP A 82 0.41 -4.49 12.37
C TRP A 82 1.88 -4.88 12.38
N LEU A 83 2.74 -3.89 12.19
CA LEU A 83 4.18 -4.02 12.35
C LEU A 83 4.79 -2.74 12.93
N ILE A 84 5.88 -2.88 13.67
CA ILE A 84 6.67 -1.74 14.14
C ILE A 84 7.87 -1.58 13.22
N HIS A 85 8.04 -0.39 12.66
CA HIS A 85 9.25 -0.03 11.93
C HIS A 85 9.53 1.47 12.11
N PRO A 86 10.77 1.90 12.40
CA PRO A 86 11.09 3.31 12.58
C PRO A 86 10.88 4.11 11.27
N ARG A 87 10.61 5.41 11.44
CA ARG A 87 10.65 6.37 10.32
C ARG A 87 12.07 6.42 9.74
N THR A 88 12.19 6.34 8.42
CA THR A 88 13.43 6.57 7.68
C THR A 88 13.35 7.93 6.96
N ARG A 89 14.25 8.21 6.00
CA ARG A 89 14.25 9.47 5.24
C ARG A 89 12.94 9.68 4.47
N HIS A 90 12.50 10.94 4.40
CA HIS A 90 11.31 11.49 3.73
C HIS A 90 10.44 10.50 2.93
N SER A 91 9.27 10.17 3.50
CA SER A 91 8.18 9.39 2.88
C SER A 91 8.53 7.99 2.35
N SER A 92 9.72 7.46 2.64
CA SER A 92 10.08 6.09 2.26
C SER A 92 9.31 5.08 3.10
N LYS A 93 8.55 4.20 2.43
CA LYS A 93 7.85 3.09 3.08
C LYS A 93 8.85 1.97 3.36
N PRO A 94 8.70 1.20 4.46
CA PRO A 94 9.62 0.12 4.75
C PRO A 94 9.61 -0.94 3.65
N PHE A 95 10.78 -1.37 3.19
CA PHE A 95 10.90 -2.48 2.23
C PHE A 95 10.21 -3.77 2.73
N ALA A 96 10.16 -3.97 4.05
CA ALA A 96 9.43 -5.05 4.71
C ALA A 96 7.95 -5.13 4.31
N ILE A 97 7.33 -4.03 3.84
CA ILE A 97 5.95 -4.04 3.36
C ILE A 97 5.83 -4.81 2.05
N ARG A 98 6.77 -4.65 1.10
CA ARG A 98 6.74 -5.44 -0.15
C ARG A 98 6.86 -6.94 0.15
N GLN A 99 7.79 -7.31 1.03
CA GLN A 99 7.98 -8.70 1.47
C GLN A 99 6.72 -9.27 2.13
N LEU A 100 6.03 -8.45 2.94
CA LEU A 100 4.77 -8.87 3.56
C LEU A 100 3.65 -9.04 2.53
N ILE A 101 3.56 -8.12 1.55
CA ILE A 101 2.59 -8.21 0.45
C ILE A 101 2.85 -9.48 -0.37
N GLU A 102 4.09 -9.75 -0.76
CA GLU A 102 4.50 -10.96 -1.49
C GLU A 102 4.14 -12.26 -0.76
N ARG A 103 4.17 -12.24 0.58
CA ARG A 103 3.82 -13.40 1.40
C ARG A 103 2.31 -13.69 1.42
N VAL A 104 1.47 -12.67 1.30
CA VAL A 104 0.01 -12.81 1.45
C VAL A 104 -0.75 -12.70 0.12
N SER A 105 -0.19 -12.02 -0.87
CA SER A 105 -0.80 -11.73 -2.18
C SER A 105 0.02 -12.37 -3.30
N PRO A 106 -0.60 -13.09 -4.25
CA PRO A 106 0.11 -13.56 -5.42
C PRO A 106 0.48 -12.40 -6.35
N GLY A 107 1.62 -12.51 -7.04
CA GLY A 107 2.02 -11.60 -8.11
C GLY A 107 1.29 -11.87 -9.43
N PRO A 108 1.53 -11.05 -10.48
CA PRO A 108 2.49 -9.94 -10.52
C PRO A 108 2.03 -8.70 -9.73
N TYR A 109 2.96 -7.77 -9.44
CA TYR A 109 2.68 -6.59 -8.61
C TYR A 109 2.85 -5.28 -9.38
N LEU A 110 1.95 -4.32 -9.15
CA LEU A 110 2.04 -2.95 -9.65
C LEU A 110 2.10 -1.98 -8.46
N GLU A 111 3.16 -1.18 -8.37
CA GLU A 111 3.30 -0.10 -7.40
C GLU A 111 3.13 1.26 -8.07
N LEU A 112 2.02 1.93 -7.77
CA LEU A 112 1.77 3.30 -8.20
C LEU A 112 2.43 4.31 -7.27
N TYR A 113 2.93 5.39 -7.86
CA TYR A 113 3.66 6.48 -7.20
C TYR A 113 4.93 6.04 -6.47
N GLY A 114 5.47 4.87 -6.84
CA GLY A 114 6.74 4.38 -6.31
C GLY A 114 7.92 5.20 -6.84
N ARG A 115 9.04 5.17 -6.11
CA ARG A 115 10.25 5.95 -6.42
C ARG A 115 11.47 5.09 -6.75
N VAL A 116 11.43 3.82 -6.38
CA VAL A 116 12.57 2.91 -6.46
C VAL A 116 12.11 1.61 -7.12
N GLU A 117 12.61 1.40 -8.34
CA GLU A 117 12.53 0.11 -9.01
C GLU A 117 13.45 -0.91 -8.34
N GLN A 118 13.06 -2.19 -8.42
CA GLN A 118 13.91 -3.29 -8.00
C GLN A 118 14.11 -4.24 -9.17
N PRO A 119 15.32 -4.31 -9.74
CA PRO A 119 15.58 -5.17 -10.88
C PRO A 119 15.39 -6.63 -10.48
N ARG A 120 14.95 -7.44 -11.45
CA ARG A 120 14.74 -8.91 -11.30
C ARG A 120 13.68 -9.28 -10.25
N THR A 121 12.63 -8.46 -10.11
CA THR A 121 11.46 -8.77 -9.27
C THR A 121 10.18 -8.80 -10.10
N GLN A 122 9.07 -9.25 -9.51
CA GLN A 122 7.74 -9.20 -10.13
C GLN A 122 7.04 -7.83 -9.96
N TRP A 123 7.74 -6.84 -9.40
CA TRP A 123 7.20 -5.49 -9.21
C TRP A 123 7.41 -4.63 -10.44
N THR A 124 6.31 -4.15 -11.01
CA THR A 124 6.32 -3.00 -11.92
C THR A 124 6.09 -1.73 -11.11
N VAL A 125 7.02 -0.77 -11.17
CA VAL A 125 6.91 0.49 -10.43
C VAL A 125 6.61 1.62 -11.40
N TYR A 126 5.53 2.36 -11.14
CA TYR A 126 5.14 3.53 -11.94
C TYR A 126 5.12 4.77 -11.06
N GLY A 127 5.90 5.79 -11.40
CA GLY A 127 5.90 7.07 -10.68
C GLY A 127 6.68 8.16 -11.39
N ASN A 128 6.24 9.40 -11.23
CA ASN A 128 6.86 10.58 -11.88
C ASN A 128 8.24 10.94 -11.31
N GLN A 129 8.72 10.21 -10.30
CA GLN A 129 9.99 10.42 -9.60
C GLN A 129 10.80 9.12 -9.50
N VAL A 130 10.57 8.14 -10.38
CA VAL A 130 11.37 6.92 -10.39
C VAL A 130 12.79 7.27 -10.81
N GLU A 131 13.73 7.22 -9.87
CA GLU A 131 15.16 7.25 -10.19
C GLU A 131 15.48 5.95 -10.94
N ARG A 132 15.59 6.05 -12.27
CA ARG A 132 16.16 4.98 -13.09
C ARG A 132 17.64 4.86 -12.73
N ARG A 133 17.99 3.90 -11.87
CA ARG A 133 19.39 3.53 -11.72
C ARG A 133 19.82 2.87 -13.02
N LEU A 134 20.56 3.62 -13.83
CA LEU A 134 21.31 3.05 -14.94
C LEU A 134 22.38 2.14 -14.32
N PHE A 135 22.19 0.84 -14.58
CA PHE A 135 23.08 -0.30 -14.28
C PHE A 135 23.06 -0.82 -12.84
#